data_AF-A0A535JYS0-F1
#
_entry.id   AF-A0A535JYS0-F1
#
_cell.length_a   1.000
_cell.length_b   1.000
_cell.length_c   1.000
_cell.angle_alpha   90.00
_cell.angle_beta   90.00
_cell.angle_gamma   90.00
#
_symmetry.space_group_name_H-M   'P 1'
#
loop_
_entity.id
_entity.type
_entity.pdbx_description
1 polymer ?
#
loop_
_entity_poly.entity_id
_entity_poly.type
_entity_poly.pdbx_seq_one_letter_code
_entity_poly.pdbx_strand_id
1 'polypeptide(L)'
;MLFRRREELGQALVEFALVLPLLLLLILGVIEFSFVWNSRNTVQFASRDGSMLAAEGGSLTGTDCLVLQRIERDVVSPARAIRIQQVLIYWADKNGGQIGSFKNIYDRSGSTTCDLG
;
A
#
# COMPACT_ATOMS: atom_id res chain seq x y z
N MET A 1 -10.00 -63.02 10.46
CA MET A 1 -9.69 -61.67 10.99
C MET A 1 -9.19 -60.80 9.82
N LEU A 2 -10.03 -59.98 9.18
CA LEU A 2 -9.58 -59.23 7.98
C LEU A 2 -10.31 -57.89 7.68
N PHE A 3 -10.89 -57.20 8.68
CA PHE A 3 -11.60 -55.92 8.45
C PHE A 3 -10.89 -54.64 8.96
N ARG A 4 -9.68 -54.75 9.54
CA ARG A 4 -9.06 -53.65 10.29
C ARG A 4 -8.30 -52.59 9.47
N ARG A 5 -8.26 -52.69 8.13
CA ARG A 5 -7.52 -51.73 7.27
C ARG A 5 -8.37 -50.57 6.72
N ARG A 6 -9.72 -50.67 6.74
CA ARG A 6 -10.59 -49.61 6.20
C ARG A 6 -10.83 -48.47 7.19
N GLU A 7 -10.75 -48.73 8.49
CA GLU A 7 -10.97 -47.71 9.53
C GLU A 7 -9.85 -46.67 9.58
N GLU A 8 -8.58 -47.09 9.41
CA GLU A 8 -7.43 -46.18 9.45
C GLU A 8 -7.43 -45.16 8.28
N LEU A 9 -7.92 -45.58 7.11
CA LEU A 9 -8.02 -44.69 5.93
C LEU A 9 -9.13 -43.63 6.09
N GLY A 10 -10.23 -43.97 6.75
CA GLY A 10 -11.32 -43.03 7.02
C GLY A 10 -10.96 -42.02 8.11
N GLN A 11 -10.22 -42.46 9.14
CA GLN A 11 -9.78 -41.61 10.24
C GLN A 11 -8.83 -40.50 9.75
N ALA A 12 -7.83 -40.83 8.92
CA ALA A 12 -6.89 -39.85 8.39
C ALA A 12 -7.58 -38.73 7.57
N LEU A 13 -8.66 -39.07 6.85
CA LEU A 13 -9.42 -38.12 6.04
C LEU A 13 -10.21 -37.13 6.93
N VAL A 14 -10.74 -37.60 8.06
CA VAL A 14 -11.43 -36.75 9.05
C VAL A 14 -10.44 -35.83 9.77
N GLU A 15 -9.28 -36.34 10.17
CA GLU A 15 -8.23 -35.53 10.80
C GLU A 15 -7.75 -34.40 9.87
N PHE A 16 -7.55 -34.69 8.58
CA PHE A 16 -7.20 -33.68 7.59
C PHE A 16 -8.33 -32.65 7.40
N ALA A 17 -9.58 -33.10 7.34
CA ALA A 17 -10.73 -32.22 7.19
C ALA A 17 -10.90 -31.22 8.35
N LEU A 18 -10.40 -31.56 9.55
CA LEU A 18 -10.40 -30.65 10.71
C LEU A 18 -9.26 -29.62 10.67
N VAL A 19 -8.09 -29.97 10.14
CA VAL A 19 -6.93 -29.05 10.03
C VAL A 19 -7.06 -28.12 8.82
N LEU A 20 -7.62 -28.62 7.71
CA LEU A 20 -7.80 -27.88 6.47
C LEU A 20 -8.45 -26.49 6.64
N PRO A 21 -9.58 -26.32 7.35
CA PRO A 21 -10.20 -24.99 7.52
C PRO A 21 -9.29 -24.02 8.28
N LEU A 22 -8.54 -24.50 9.28
CA LEU A 22 -7.57 -23.67 10.01
C LEU A 22 -6.41 -23.23 9.10
N LEU A 23 -5.91 -24.15 8.27
CA LEU A 23 -4.85 -23.87 7.30
C LEU A 23 -5.31 -22.85 6.25
N LEU A 24 -6.53 -23.00 5.71
CA LEU A 24 -7.11 -22.07 4.74
C LEU A 24 -7.30 -20.67 5.34
N LEU A 25 -7.78 -20.59 6.59
CA LEU A 25 -7.91 -19.31 7.29
C LEU A 25 -6.54 -18.61 7.42
N LEU A 26 -5.50 -19.35 7.81
CA LEU A 26 -4.16 -18.80 7.93
C LEU A 26 -3.61 -18.30 6.58
N ILE A 27 -3.77 -19.09 5.50
CA ILE A 27 -3.33 -18.70 4.16
C ILE A 27 -4.05 -17.43 3.69
N LEU A 28 -5.39 -17.39 3.82
CA LEU A 28 -6.18 -16.21 3.44
C LEU A 28 -5.77 -14.99 4.26
N GLY A 29 -5.56 -15.15 5.57
CA GLY A 29 -5.10 -14.07 6.45
C GLY A 29 -3.73 -13.51 6.05
N VAL A 30 -2.78 -14.37 5.66
CA VAL A 30 -1.46 -13.93 5.17
C VAL A 30 -1.58 -13.20 3.83
N ILE A 31 -2.46 -13.66 2.94
CA ILE A 31 -2.71 -13.01 1.65
C ILE A 31 -3.30 -11.60 1.85
N GLU A 32 -4.33 -11.47 2.68
CA GLU A 32 -4.94 -10.17 2.99
C GLU A 32 -3.94 -9.23 3.66
N PHE A 33 -3.17 -9.74 4.63
CA PHE A 33 -2.11 -8.98 5.29
C PHE A 33 -1.07 -8.49 4.28
N SER A 34 -0.67 -9.33 3.33
CA SER A 34 0.32 -8.98 2.29
C SER A 34 -0.16 -7.80 1.43
N PHE A 35 -1.44 -7.75 1.07
CA PHE A 35 -2.00 -6.63 0.30
C PHE A 35 -1.99 -5.32 1.11
N VAL A 36 -2.39 -5.37 2.38
CA VAL A 36 -2.37 -4.19 3.26
C VAL A 36 -0.95 -3.70 3.49
N TRP A 37 -0.02 -4.62 3.72
CA TRP A 37 1.39 -4.30 3.92
C TRP A 37 2.02 -3.69 2.66
N ASN A 38 1.75 -4.27 1.49
CA ASN A 38 2.22 -3.72 0.22
C ASN A 38 1.70 -2.29 0.01
N SER A 39 0.41 -2.05 0.26
CA SER A 39 -0.20 -0.72 0.19
C SER A 39 0.53 0.33 1.03
N ARG A 40 0.88 0.00 2.28
CA ARG A 40 1.64 0.91 3.16
C ARG A 40 3.05 1.18 2.63
N ASN A 41 3.75 0.15 2.17
CA ASN A 41 5.10 0.31 1.62
C ASN A 41 5.11 1.16 0.35
N THR A 42 4.13 0.99 -0.53
CA THR A 42 3.98 1.80 -1.74
C THR A 42 3.82 3.28 -1.41
N VAL A 43 2.97 3.62 -0.42
CA VAL A 43 2.79 5.03 0.00
C VAL A 43 4.08 5.59 0.62
N GLN A 44 4.78 4.82 1.46
CA GLN A 44 6.07 5.21 2.04
C GLN A 44 7.12 5.48 0.96
N PHE A 45 7.20 4.59 -0.04
CA PHE A 45 8.10 4.71 -1.17
C PHE A 45 7.80 5.97 -2.00
N ALA A 46 6.54 6.14 -2.42
CA ALA A 46 6.09 7.31 -3.18
C ALA A 46 6.32 8.62 -2.41
N SER A 47 6.10 8.63 -1.09
CA SER A 47 6.36 9.81 -0.24
C SER A 47 7.84 10.17 -0.21
N ARG A 48 8.72 9.16 -0.11
CA ARG A 48 10.17 9.36 -0.11
C ARG A 48 10.65 9.87 -1.46
N ASP A 49 10.20 9.26 -2.56
CA ASP A 49 10.60 9.68 -3.90
C ASP A 49 10.08 11.09 -4.23
N GLY A 50 8.83 11.38 -3.86
CA GLY A 50 8.25 12.72 -3.95
C GLY A 50 9.03 13.77 -3.12
N SER A 51 9.47 13.42 -1.91
CA SER A 51 10.29 14.34 -1.10
C SER A 51 11.66 14.63 -1.71
N MET A 52 12.26 13.65 -2.39
CA MET A 52 13.55 13.83 -3.07
C MET A 52 13.41 14.77 -4.27
N LEU A 53 12.36 14.60 -5.07
CA LEU A 53 12.03 15.50 -6.18
C LEU A 53 11.69 16.92 -5.69
N ALA A 54 10.94 17.03 -4.58
CA ALA A 54 10.63 18.31 -3.98
C ALA A 54 11.89 19.03 -3.46
N ALA A 55 12.83 18.28 -2.87
CA ALA A 55 14.10 18.84 -2.39
C ALA A 55 15.02 19.29 -3.54
N GLU A 56 15.00 18.57 -4.67
CA GLU A 56 15.76 18.93 -5.87
C GLU A 56 15.16 20.13 -6.61
N GLY A 57 13.84 20.13 -6.80
CA GLY A 57 13.13 21.19 -7.52
C GLY A 57 12.89 22.46 -6.69
N GLY A 58 12.87 22.35 -5.37
CA GLY A 58 12.69 23.49 -4.46
C GLY A 58 11.43 24.30 -4.79
N SER A 59 11.61 25.57 -5.13
CA SER A 59 10.54 26.50 -5.48
C SER A 59 10.44 26.80 -6.97
N LEU A 60 10.96 25.92 -7.83
CA LEU A 60 10.83 26.07 -9.28
C LEU A 60 9.36 25.88 -9.71
N THR A 61 8.97 26.60 -10.76
CA THR A 61 7.65 26.42 -11.38
C THR A 61 7.53 24.99 -11.90
N GLY A 62 6.44 24.30 -11.55
CA GLY A 62 6.17 22.92 -11.98
C GLY A 62 6.74 21.82 -11.08
N THR A 63 7.52 22.13 -10.04
CA THR A 63 8.04 21.10 -9.11
C THR A 63 6.93 20.30 -8.43
N ASP A 64 5.89 20.97 -7.91
CA ASP A 64 4.76 20.31 -7.28
C ASP A 64 4.03 19.38 -8.27
N CYS A 65 3.95 19.75 -9.55
CA CYS A 65 3.37 18.92 -10.59
C CYS A 65 4.19 17.64 -10.82
N LEU A 66 5.51 17.75 -10.90
CA LEU A 66 6.40 16.60 -11.06
C LEU A 66 6.29 15.64 -9.87
N VAL A 67 6.20 16.18 -8.65
CA VAL A 67 6.00 15.39 -7.43
C VAL A 67 4.67 14.64 -7.50
N LEU A 68 3.57 15.30 -7.84
CA LEU A 68 2.25 14.68 -7.97
C LEU A 68 2.23 13.61 -9.05
N GLN A 69 2.80 13.90 -10.24
CA GLN A 69 2.87 12.93 -11.33
C GLN A 69 3.70 11.71 -10.95
N ARG A 70 4.78 11.90 -10.17
CA ARG A 70 5.59 10.78 -9.69
C ARG A 70 4.83 9.91 -8.69
N ILE A 71 4.16 10.53 -7.73
CA ILE A 71 3.30 9.83 -6.76
C ILE A 71 2.24 9.00 -7.49
N GLU A 72 1.62 9.53 -8.57
CA GLU A 72 0.66 8.77 -9.36
C GLU A 72 1.26 7.53 -10.03
N ARG A 73 2.48 7.63 -10.57
CA ARG A 73 3.16 6.48 -11.20
C ARG A 73 3.61 5.44 -10.20
N ASP A 74 3.92 5.84 -8.98
CA ASP A 74 4.42 4.94 -7.94
C ASP A 74 3.29 4.22 -7.19
N VAL A 75 2.08 4.79 -7.18
CA VAL A 75 0.94 4.28 -6.39
C VAL A 75 0.04 3.30 -7.18
N VAL A 76 0.60 2.58 -8.15
CA VAL A 76 -0.15 1.56 -8.90
C VAL A 76 -0.34 0.30 -8.04
N SER A 77 -1.50 0.21 -7.36
CA SER A 77 -1.90 -1.01 -6.65
C SER A 77 -2.98 -1.76 -7.44
N PRO A 78 -2.74 -3.06 -7.78
CA PRO A 78 -3.77 -3.89 -8.39
C PRO A 78 -4.94 -4.20 -7.43
N ALA A 79 -4.77 -3.98 -6.12
CA ALA A 79 -5.82 -4.16 -5.13
C ALA A 79 -6.45 -2.80 -4.78
N ARG A 80 -7.77 -2.76 -4.55
CA ARG A 80 -8.56 -1.57 -4.14
C ARG A 80 -8.09 -0.90 -2.82
N ALA A 81 -7.03 -1.38 -2.20
CA ALA A 81 -6.56 -0.97 -0.88
C ALA A 81 -5.94 0.45 -0.86
N ILE A 82 -5.43 0.96 -1.98
CA ILE A 82 -4.89 2.32 -2.02
C ILE A 82 -5.88 3.31 -2.65
N ARG A 83 -6.57 4.06 -1.81
CA ARG A 83 -7.32 5.26 -2.21
C ARG A 83 -6.68 6.47 -1.56
N ILE A 84 -5.79 7.14 -2.29
CA ILE A 84 -5.26 8.45 -1.87
C ILE A 84 -6.44 9.44 -1.91
N GLN A 85 -6.67 10.15 -0.81
CA GLN A 85 -7.70 11.19 -0.72
C GLN A 85 -7.09 12.58 -0.90
N GLN A 86 -5.92 12.80 -0.31
CA GLN A 86 -5.20 14.07 -0.34
C GLN A 86 -3.68 13.82 -0.35
N VAL A 87 -2.94 14.70 -1.02
CA VAL A 87 -1.48 14.81 -0.94
C VAL A 87 -1.16 16.18 -0.37
N LEU A 88 -0.30 16.22 0.66
CA LEU A 88 0.08 17.47 1.31
C LEU A 88 1.58 17.68 1.09
N ILE A 89 1.94 18.78 0.43
CA ILE A 89 3.33 19.19 0.21
C ILE A 89 3.60 20.37 1.13
N TYR A 90 4.59 20.22 2.03
CA TYR A 90 4.90 21.23 3.02
C TYR A 90 6.37 21.17 3.41
N TRP A 91 6.87 22.26 3.98
CA TRP A 91 8.23 22.32 4.53
C TRP A 91 8.29 21.59 5.86
N ALA A 92 9.19 20.62 5.99
CA ALA A 92 9.32 19.81 7.20
C ALA A 92 10.54 20.19 8.05
N ASP A 93 10.41 20.09 9.37
CA ASP A 93 11.52 20.22 10.31
C ASP A 93 12.36 18.93 10.40
N LYS A 94 13.41 18.97 11.23
CA LYS A 94 14.28 17.81 11.48
C LYS A 94 13.56 16.57 12.04
N ASN A 95 12.34 16.73 12.56
CA ASN A 95 11.49 15.67 13.10
C ASN A 95 10.37 15.26 12.12
N GLY A 96 10.31 15.86 10.92
CA GLY A 96 9.23 15.64 9.95
C GLY A 96 7.96 16.44 10.24
N GLY A 97 7.98 17.35 11.21
CA GLY A 97 6.87 18.23 11.54
C GLY A 97 6.75 19.39 10.55
N GLN A 98 5.52 19.81 10.24
CA GLN A 98 5.29 20.94 9.34
C GLN A 98 5.83 22.26 9.93
N ILE A 99 6.63 22.98 9.15
CA ILE A 99 7.13 24.32 9.46
C ILE A 99 6.19 25.37 8.85
N GLY A 100 5.53 26.13 9.72
CA GLY A 100 4.72 27.28 9.32
C GLY A 100 3.48 26.92 8.50
N SER A 101 2.92 27.91 7.79
CA SER A 101 1.69 27.76 7.00
C SER A 101 1.92 27.39 5.52
N PHE A 102 3.17 27.13 5.12
CA PHE A 102 3.53 26.78 3.74
C PHE A 102 3.16 25.32 3.45
N LYS A 103 1.88 25.12 3.14
CA LYS A 103 1.26 23.82 2.91
C LYS A 103 0.38 23.89 1.68
N ASN A 104 0.78 23.18 0.64
CA ASN A 104 -0.03 22.96 -0.54
C ASN A 104 -0.81 21.65 -0.34
N ILE A 105 -2.14 21.72 -0.49
CA ILE A 105 -3.04 20.59 -0.31
C ILE A 105 -3.65 20.26 -1.66
N TYR A 106 -3.51 19.00 -2.07
CA TYR A 106 -4.04 18.49 -3.32
C TYR A 106 -5.08 17.42 -3.01
N ASP A 107 -6.35 17.75 -3.16
CA ASP A 107 -7.45 16.80 -3.04
C ASP A 107 -7.56 15.97 -4.32
N ARG A 108 -7.63 14.65 -4.17
CA ARG A 108 -7.64 13.72 -5.30
C ARG A 108 -9.05 13.51 -5.82
N SER A 109 -9.40 14.21 -6.89
CA SER A 109 -10.75 14.20 -7.51
C SER A 109 -10.92 13.19 -8.66
N GLY A 110 -9.85 12.52 -9.11
CA GLY A 110 -9.94 11.44 -10.12
C GLY A 110 -8.88 11.48 -11.23
N SER A 111 -8.18 12.61 -11.40
CA SER A 111 -7.00 12.73 -12.27
C SER A 111 -6.18 13.94 -11.83
N THR A 112 -4.91 13.74 -11.51
CA THR A 112 -3.94 14.81 -11.21
C THR A 112 -3.41 15.34 -12.54
N THR A 113 -4.18 16.19 -13.19
CA THR A 113 -3.68 17.04 -14.27
C THR A 113 -3.11 18.29 -13.65
N CYS A 114 -1.80 18.35 -13.55
CA CYS A 114 -1.08 19.56 -13.17
C CYS A 114 -0.29 20.04 -14.39
N ASP A 115 -0.26 21.36 -14.58
CA ASP A 115 0.45 22.00 -15.68
C ASP A 115 1.89 22.26 -15.23
N LEU A 116 2.85 21.96 -16.11
CA LEU A 116 4.28 22.16 -15.83
C LEU A 116 4.72 23.61 -16.08
N GLY A 117 3.84 24.44 -16.64
CA GLY A 117 4.16 25.79 -17.10
C GLY A 117 4.65 25.81 -18.53
#